data_AF-A0A929F0H5-F1
#
_entry.id   AF-A0A929F0H5-F1
#
_cell.length_a   1.000
_cell.length_b   1.000
_cell.length_c   1.000
_cell.angle_alpha   90.00
_cell.angle_beta   90.00
_cell.angle_gamma   90.00
#
_symmetry.space_group_name_H-M   'P 1'
#
loop_
_entity.id
_entity.type
_entity.pdbx_description
1 polymer ?
#
loop_
_entity_poly.entity_id
_entity_poly.type
_entity_poly.pdbx_seq_one_letter_code
_entity_poly.pdbx_strand_id
1 'polypeptide(L)' 'VSASFVLSMFAVGGDVNPPTRMKLIWGAILGALGLVMILSNSIDAVKSIIGLAALPFVFIVLLITVCLLKALKSEVV' A
#
# COMPACT_ATOMS: atom_id res chain seq x y z
N VAL A 1 11.08 -4.02 2.57
CA VAL A 1 11.08 -5.16 1.62
C VAL A 1 9.67 -5.69 1.35
N SER A 2 8.84 -5.90 2.37
CA SER A 2 7.46 -6.41 2.20
C SER A 2 6.50 -5.47 1.45
N ALA A 3 6.63 -4.15 1.60
CA ALA A 3 5.77 -3.19 0.88
C ALA A 3 5.97 -3.23 -0.65
N SER A 4 7.22 -3.39 -1.12
CA SER A 4 7.51 -3.54 -2.55
C SER A 4 6.91 -4.83 -3.12
N PHE A 5 6.87 -5.92 -2.33
CA PHE A 5 6.21 -7.17 -2.71
C PHE A 5 4.71 -6.98 -2.93
N VAL A 6 4.01 -6.36 -1.98
CA VAL A 6 2.55 -6.13 -2.07
C VAL A 6 2.20 -5.19 -3.24
N LEU A 7 2.95 -4.10 -3.43
CA LEU A 7 2.76 -3.21 -4.58
C LEU A 7 3.02 -3.92 -5.91
N SER A 8 4.03 -4.80 -5.95
CA SER A 8 4.31 -5.60 -7.14
C SER A 8 3.19 -6.58 -7.45
N MET A 9 2.63 -7.26 -6.44
CA MET A 9 1.48 -8.16 -6.57
C MET A 9 0.29 -7.41 -7.17
N PHE A 10 -0.07 -6.25 -6.63
CA PHE A 10 -1.18 -5.45 -7.18
C PHE A 10 -0.90 -4.97 -8.62
N ALA A 11 0.34 -4.60 -8.94
CA ALA A 11 0.71 -4.11 -10.26
C ALA A 11 0.70 -5.17 -11.37
N VAL A 12 0.72 -6.46 -11.02
CA VAL A 12 0.61 -7.57 -12.00
C VAL A 12 -0.75 -8.30 -11.91
N GLY A 13 -1.79 -7.61 -11.44
CA GLY A 13 -3.15 -8.14 -11.41
C GLY A 13 -3.44 -9.09 -10.24
N GLY A 14 -2.65 -9.03 -9.16
CA GLY A 14 -2.85 -9.84 -7.97
C GLY A 14 -2.06 -11.15 -7.95
N ASP A 15 -1.05 -11.31 -8.81
CA ASP A 15 -0.20 -12.49 -8.80
C ASP A 15 0.53 -12.64 -7.45
N VAL A 16 0.35 -13.79 -6.81
CA VAL A 16 0.97 -14.13 -5.53
C VAL A 16 2.49 -14.32 -5.62
N ASN A 17 3.03 -14.52 -6.82
CA ASN A 17 4.45 -14.63 -7.11
C ASN A 17 4.88 -13.59 -8.16
N PRO A 18 4.87 -12.29 -7.82
CA PRO A 18 5.20 -11.26 -8.79
C PRO A 18 6.66 -11.40 -9.26
N PRO A 19 6.95 -11.08 -10.53
CA PRO A 19 8.28 -11.21 -11.10
C PRO A 19 9.29 -10.35 -10.34
N THR A 20 10.51 -10.88 -10.14
CA THR A 20 11.58 -10.22 -9.38
C THR A 20 11.92 -8.81 -9.91
N ARG A 21 11.78 -8.59 -11.23
CA ARG A 21 11.96 -7.28 -11.85
C ARG A 21 10.99 -6.23 -11.29
N MET A 22 9.72 -6.59 -11.10
CA MET A 22 8.70 -5.67 -10.60
C MET A 22 8.95 -5.31 -9.13
N LYS A 23 9.38 -6.31 -8.33
CA LYS A 23 9.81 -6.11 -6.93
C LYS A 23 10.96 -5.13 -6.82
N LEU A 24 11.96 -5.26 -7.69
CA LEU A 24 13.12 -4.36 -7.73
C LEU A 24 12.72 -2.93 -8.11
N ILE A 25 11.86 -2.75 -9.12
CA ILE A 25 11.37 -1.42 -9.53
C ILE A 25 10.67 -0.73 -8.36
N TRP A 26 9.69 -1.39 -7.74
CA TRP A 26 8.98 -0.82 -6.60
C TRP A 26 9.88 -0.60 -5.38
N GLY A 27 10.86 -1.49 -5.16
CA GLY A 27 11.85 -1.33 -4.11
C GLY A 27 12.73 -0.08 -4.31
N ALA A 28 13.19 0.14 -5.54
CA ALA A 28 13.97 1.32 -5.91
C ALA A 28 13.16 2.62 -5.78
N ILE A 29 11.89 2.63 -6.21
CA ILE A 29 10.99 3.77 -6.06
C ILE A 29 10.78 4.12 -4.59
N LEU A 30 10.48 3.13 -3.74
CA LEU A 30 10.30 3.35 -2.30
C LEU A 30 11.59 3.87 -1.63
N GLY A 31 12.76 3.36 -2.05
CA GLY A 31 14.05 3.84 -1.59
C GLY A 31 14.32 5.30 -1.99
N ALA A 32 14.03 5.65 -3.25
CA ALA A 32 14.16 7.01 -3.75
C ALA A 32 13.22 7.98 -3.02
N LEU A 33 11.97 7.58 -2.79
CA LEU A 33 11.01 8.38 -2.02
C LEU A 33 11.48 8.62 -0.58
N GLY A 34 12.01 7.59 0.09
CA GLY A 34 12.60 7.74 1.42
C GLY A 34 13.80 8.68 1.44
N LEU A 35 14.66 8.63 0.41
CA LEU A 35 15.79 9.53 0.27
C LEU A 35 15.34 10.98 0.07
N VAL A 36 14.34 11.22 -0.79
CA VAL A 36 13.73 12.54 -0.98
C VAL A 36 13.11 13.07 0.32
N MET A 37 12.44 12.21 1.11
CA MET A 37 11.87 12.60 2.41
C MET A 37 12.96 13.07 3.38
N ILE A 38 14.09 12.37 3.45
CA ILE A 38 15.22 12.76 4.30
C ILE A 38 15.81 14.11 3.85
N LEU A 39 15.98 14.29 2.54
CA LEU A 39 16.52 15.54 1.97
C LEU A 39 15.58 16.73 2.12
N SER A 40 14.26 16.51 2.11
CA SER A 40 13.26 17.57 2.20
C SER A 40 13.29 18.33 3.52
N ASN A 41 13.90 17.78 4.57
CA ASN A 41 14.07 18.36 5.92
C ASN A 41 12.80 18.95 6.54
N SER A 42 11.62 18.61 6.02
CA SER A 42 10.32 19.19 6.38
C SER A 42 9.35 18.06 6.73
N ILE A 43 9.32 17.74 8.02
CA ILE A 43 8.43 16.71 8.57
C ILE A 43 6.95 17.09 8.43
N ASP A 44 6.64 18.37 8.49
CA ASP A 44 5.27 18.88 8.42
C ASP A 44 4.67 18.71 7.03
N ALA A 45 5.46 18.98 5.98
CA ALA A 45 5.02 18.77 4.60
C ALA A 45 4.73 17.29 4.33
N VAL A 46 5.63 16.39 4.74
CA VAL A 46 5.46 14.94 4.60
C VAL A 46 4.23 14.44 5.35
N LYS A 47 4.03 14.90 6.59
CA LYS A 47 2.88 14.52 7.42
C LYS A 47 1.55 14.97 6.80
N SER A 48 1.51 16.17 6.25
CA SER A 48 0.31 16.69 5.56
C SER A 48 -0.05 15.84 4.34
N ILE A 49 0.94 15.51 3.51
CA ILE A 49 0.75 14.68 2.31
C ILE A 49 0.26 13.28 2.68
N ILE A 50 0.90 12.63 3.66
CA ILE A 50 0.50 11.28 4.12
C ILE A 50 -0.91 11.33 4.71
N GLY A 51 -1.24 12.35 5.49
CA GLY A 51 -2.58 12.54 6.07
C GLY A 51 -3.66 12.65 4.99
N LEU A 52 -3.45 13.50 3.99
CA LEU A 52 -4.37 13.65 2.86
C LEU A 52 -4.52 12.36 2.05
N ALA A 53 -3.43 11.62 1.83
CA ALA A 53 -3.45 10.35 1.13
C ALA A 53 -4.17 9.24 1.92
N ALA A 54 -4.10 9.26 3.25
CA ALA A 54 -4.73 8.26 4.11
C ALA A 54 -6.26 8.40 4.19
N LEU A 55 -6.78 9.63 4.11
CA LEU A 55 -8.22 9.92 4.24
C LEU A 55 -9.13 9.06 3.33
N PRO A 56 -8.93 8.99 2.00
CA PRO A 56 -9.75 8.13 1.14
C PRO A 56 -9.58 6.64 1.46
N PHE A 57 -8.37 6.23 1.89
CA PHE A 57 -8.08 4.82 2.20
C PHE A 57 -8.84 4.33 3.43
N VAL A 58 -9.15 5.19 4.40
CA VAL A 58 -9.99 4.84 5.56
C VAL A 58 -11.34 4.30 5.12
N PHE A 59 -12.00 4.92 4.15
CA PHE A 59 -13.29 4.45 3.63
C PHE A 59 -13.16 3.09 2.95
N ILE A 60 -12.07 2.86 2.22
CA ILE A 60 -11.79 1.56 1.58
C ILE A 60 -11.61 0.47 2.63
N VAL A 61 -10.87 0.73 3.71
CA VAL A 61 -10.67 -0.23 4.80
C VAL A 61 -11.99 -0.57 5.50
N LEU A 62 -12.85 0.42 5.74
CA LEU A 62 -14.19 0.18 6.30
C LEU A 62 -15.03 -0.72 5.38
N LEU A 63 -15.01 -0.47 4.07
CA LEU A 63 -15.70 -1.31 3.09
C LEU A 63 -15.17 -2.75 3.08
N ILE A 64 -13.84 -2.93 3.07
CA ILE A 64 -13.22 -4.25 3.15
C ILE A 64 -13.64 -4.97 4.43
N THR A 65 -13.73 -4.26 5.55
CA THR A 65 -14.15 -4.82 6.84
C THR A 65 -15.61 -5.30 6.80
N VAL A 66 -16.52 -4.52 6.22
CA VAL A 66 -17.92 -4.91 6.03
C VAL A 66 -18.04 -6.12 5.10
N CYS A 67 -17.29 -6.13 3.99
CA CYS A 67 -17.22 -7.27 3.07
C CYS A 67 -16.71 -8.53 3.75
N LEU A 68 -15.69 -8.41 4.60
CA LEU A 68 -15.14 -9.52 5.37
C LEU A 68 -16.18 -10.09 6.35
N LEU A 69 -16.85 -9.24 7.12
CA LEU A 69 -17.90 -9.67 8.05
C LEU A 69 -19.07 -10.34 7.33
N LYS A 70 -19.45 -9.84 6.14
CA LYS A 70 -20.49 -10.43 5.30
C LYS A 70 -20.07 -11.78 4.74
N ALA A 71 -18.83 -11.90 4.25
CA ALA A 71 -18.28 -13.15 3.73
C ALA A 71 -18.22 -14.21 4.84
N LEU A 72 -17.72 -13.85 6.03
CA LEU A 72 -17.63 -14.76 7.17
C LEU A 72 -19.01 -15.21 7.66
N LYS A 73 -20.00 -14.32 7.71
CA LYS A 73 -21.39 -14.71 8.01
C LYS A 73 -22.01 -15.64 6.96
N SER A 74 -21.56 -15.56 5.71
CA SER A 74 -22.00 -16.45 4.63
C SER A 74 -21.30 -17.82 4.67
N GLU A 75 -20.18 -17.93 5.39
CA GLU A 75 -19.40 -19.16 5.55
C GLU A 75 -19.88 -20.01 6.73
N VAL A 76 -20.56 -19.41 7.71
CA VAL A 76 -21.22 -20.16 8.79
C VAL A 76 -22.42 -20.91 8.22
N VAL A 77 -22.14 -22.13 7.75
CA VAL A 77 -23.09 -23.24 7.51
C VAL A 77 -23.09 -24.13 8.75
#